data_AF-A0A091HRG8-F1
#
_entry.id   AF-A0A091HRG8-F1
#
_cell.length_a   1.000
_cell.length_b   1.000
_cell.length_c   1.000
_cell.angle_alpha   90.00
_cell.angle_beta   90.00
_cell.angle_gamma   90.00
#
_symmetry.space_group_name_H-M   'P 1'
#
loop_
_entity.id
_entity.type
_entity.pdbx_description
1 polymer ?
#
loop_
_entity_poly.entity_id
_entity_poly.type
_entity_poly.pdbx_seq_one_letter_code
_entity_poly.pdbx_strand_id
1 'polypeptide(L)'
;APDESEDIIAAAQCILDREYYLVREVDRYLKHNNFLHLRKKEMLYKKWLESVLEPLLQKLMEKMDSQSSEEIEKRRAEQLSLYLNYCNKKGYAALEDYDPSEYDPFFLKTHTDCWKVSIPALQDPLLQDIERQFIEMGIIYQCETGRPCSARELKELTELLSLLPLSRQWMDAVEWLKIPPSYIASEAHRTK
;
A
#
# COMPACT_ATOMS: atom_id res chain seq x y z
N ALA A 1 -65.58 12.06 -21.43
CA ALA A 1 -65.01 11.06 -20.53
C ALA A 1 -63.84 11.72 -19.79
N PRO A 2 -64.06 12.16 -18.54
CA PRO A 2 -63.01 12.76 -17.70
C PRO A 2 -62.15 11.75 -16.91
N ASP A 3 -62.55 10.46 -16.85
CA ASP A 3 -61.87 9.39 -16.10
C ASP A 3 -60.48 9.03 -16.63
N GLU A 4 -60.31 8.90 -17.94
CA GLU A 4 -59.08 8.35 -18.53
C GLU A 4 -57.84 9.24 -18.28
N SER A 5 -58.02 10.56 -18.19
CA SER A 5 -56.93 11.48 -17.87
C SER A 5 -56.50 11.41 -16.41
N GLU A 6 -57.44 11.19 -15.49
CA GLU A 6 -57.13 11.05 -14.06
C GLU A 6 -56.42 9.72 -13.79
N ASP A 7 -56.82 8.64 -14.47
CA ASP A 7 -56.16 7.33 -14.40
C ASP A 7 -54.71 7.37 -14.91
N ILE A 8 -54.45 8.08 -16.01
CA ILE A 8 -53.08 8.26 -16.55
C ILE A 8 -52.20 9.04 -15.56
N ILE A 9 -52.74 10.09 -14.94
CA ILE A 9 -52.03 10.89 -13.94
C ILE A 9 -51.73 10.03 -12.70
N ALA A 10 -52.69 9.25 -12.22
CA ALA A 10 -52.51 8.35 -11.07
C ALA A 10 -51.46 7.26 -11.36
N ALA A 11 -51.46 6.69 -12.57
CA ALA A 11 -50.45 5.72 -13.00
C ALA A 11 -49.05 6.33 -13.07
N ALA A 12 -48.92 7.56 -13.61
CA ALA A 12 -47.65 8.28 -13.64
C ALA A 12 -47.13 8.59 -12.23
N GLN A 13 -48.02 9.03 -11.33
CA GLN A 13 -47.67 9.30 -9.93
C GLN A 13 -47.15 8.04 -9.22
N CYS A 14 -47.81 6.89 -9.44
CA CYS A 14 -47.39 5.59 -8.88
C CYS A 14 -45.99 5.17 -9.35
N ILE A 15 -45.66 5.41 -10.63
CA ILE A 15 -44.32 5.16 -11.18
C ILE A 15 -43.29 6.08 -10.50
N LEU A 16 -43.58 7.38 -10.39
CA LEU A 16 -42.69 8.34 -9.77
C LEU A 16 -42.43 8.04 -8.29
N ASP A 17 -43.46 7.65 -7.54
CA ASP A 17 -43.32 7.28 -6.13
C ASP A 17 -42.45 6.03 -5.96
N ARG A 18 -42.60 5.05 -6.87
CA ARG A 18 -41.77 3.84 -6.89
C ARG A 18 -40.32 4.18 -7.23
N GLU A 19 -40.08 5.03 -8.22
CA GLU A 19 -38.73 5.48 -8.58
C GLU A 19 -38.08 6.26 -7.44
N TYR A 20 -38.82 7.16 -6.80
CA TYR A 20 -38.35 7.92 -5.65
C TYR A 20 -37.95 7.02 -4.49
N TYR A 21 -38.75 5.99 -4.20
CA TYR A 21 -38.41 4.99 -3.18
C TYR A 21 -37.13 4.21 -3.54
N LEU A 22 -37.01 3.77 -4.79
CA LEU A 22 -35.82 3.05 -5.27
C LEU A 22 -34.55 3.90 -5.15
N VAL A 23 -34.59 5.16 -5.59
CA VAL A 23 -33.46 6.10 -5.49
C VAL A 23 -33.05 6.30 -4.04
N ARG A 24 -34.02 6.46 -3.12
CA ARG A 24 -33.74 6.59 -1.69
C ARG A 24 -33.09 5.34 -1.08
N GLU A 25 -33.51 4.15 -1.50
CA GLU A 25 -32.94 2.91 -0.99
C GLU A 25 -31.51 2.70 -1.50
N VAL A 26 -31.26 3.00 -2.78
CA VAL A 26 -29.92 2.98 -3.37
C VAL A 26 -29.00 3.98 -2.66
N ASP A 27 -29.45 5.21 -2.44
CA ASP A 27 -28.65 6.22 -1.73
C ASP A 27 -28.34 5.80 -0.29
N ARG A 28 -29.29 5.18 0.42
CA ARG A 28 -29.06 4.61 1.76
C ARG A 28 -27.99 3.52 1.73
N TYR A 29 -28.07 2.61 0.75
CA TYR A 29 -27.09 1.55 0.58
C TYR A 29 -25.69 2.10 0.28
N LEU A 30 -25.59 3.07 -0.64
CA LEU A 30 -24.32 3.71 -0.98
C LEU A 30 -23.69 4.42 0.22
N LYS A 31 -24.48 5.15 1.02
CA LYS A 31 -24.00 5.78 2.27
C LYS A 31 -23.49 4.75 3.27
N HIS A 32 -24.22 3.65 3.46
CA HIS A 32 -23.79 2.58 4.34
C HIS A 32 -22.49 1.91 3.84
N ASN A 33 -22.39 1.65 2.54
CA ASN A 33 -21.18 1.09 1.95
C ASN A 33 -19.97 2.03 2.12
N ASN A 34 -20.12 3.34 1.90
CA ASN A 34 -19.07 4.33 2.14
C ASN A 34 -18.61 4.32 3.61
N PHE A 35 -19.54 4.20 4.55
CA PHE A 35 -19.22 4.06 5.97
C PHE A 35 -18.43 2.77 6.25
N LEU A 36 -18.87 1.63 5.70
CA LEU A 36 -18.13 0.36 5.84
C LEU A 36 -16.73 0.44 5.23
N HIS A 37 -16.58 1.11 4.09
CA HIS A 37 -15.30 1.31 3.44
C HIS A 37 -14.36 2.16 4.31
N LEU A 38 -14.85 3.26 4.88
CA LEU A 38 -14.10 4.07 5.85
C LEU A 38 -13.68 3.24 7.07
N ARG A 39 -14.59 2.44 7.61
CA ARG A 39 -14.30 1.56 8.75
C ARG A 39 -13.25 0.51 8.41
N LYS A 40 -13.33 -0.12 7.24
CA LYS A 40 -12.32 -1.07 6.74
C LYS A 40 -10.95 -0.40 6.65
N LYS A 41 -10.89 0.81 6.08
CA LYS A 41 -9.65 1.59 5.96
C LYS A 41 -9.04 1.91 7.34
N GLU A 42 -9.87 2.32 8.30
CA GLU A 42 -9.43 2.56 9.67
C GLU A 42 -8.85 1.29 10.31
N MET A 43 -9.52 0.14 10.17
CA MET A 43 -9.02 -1.12 10.71
C MET A 43 -7.72 -1.58 10.05
N LEU A 44 -7.57 -1.37 8.73
CA LEU A 44 -6.33 -1.65 8.01
C LEU A 44 -5.16 -0.81 8.54
N TYR A 45 -5.39 0.49 8.78
CA TYR A 45 -4.35 1.34 9.35
C TYR A 45 -3.94 0.90 10.76
N LYS A 46 -4.90 0.54 11.61
CA LYS A 46 -4.60 0.02 12.95
C LYS A 46 -3.78 -1.26 12.88
N LYS A 47 -4.22 -2.21 12.06
CA LYS A 47 -3.50 -3.47 11.86
C LYS A 47 -2.09 -3.23 11.32
N TRP A 48 -1.92 -2.33 10.36
CA TRP A 48 -0.60 -1.99 9.81
C TRP A 48 0.30 -1.35 10.88
N LEU A 49 -0.25 -0.45 11.71
CA LEU A 49 0.49 0.18 12.79
C LEU A 49 1.03 -0.86 13.78
N GLU A 50 0.18 -1.79 14.21
CA GLU A 50 0.53 -2.87 15.14
C GLU A 50 1.49 -3.91 14.53
N SER A 51 1.29 -4.28 13.26
CA SER A 51 2.06 -5.36 12.62
C SER A 51 3.37 -4.92 11.95
N VAL A 52 3.47 -3.65 11.56
CA VAL A 52 4.59 -3.09 10.81
C VAL A 52 5.31 -2.02 11.62
N LEU A 53 4.61 -0.95 12.01
CA LEU A 53 5.27 0.22 12.60
C LEU A 53 5.81 -0.05 14.01
N GLU A 54 5.00 -0.65 14.89
CA GLU A 54 5.39 -0.93 16.26
C GLU A 54 6.62 -1.86 16.36
N PRO A 55 6.67 -3.02 15.68
CA PRO A 55 7.86 -3.89 15.68
C PRO A 55 9.10 -3.20 15.11
N LEU A 56 8.92 -2.36 14.07
CA LEU A 56 10.01 -1.57 13.50
C LEU A 56 10.60 -0.60 14.51
N LEU A 57 9.75 0.21 15.15
CA LEU A 57 10.18 1.19 16.14
C LEU A 57 10.81 0.50 17.35
N GLN A 58 10.21 -0.59 17.83
CA GLN A 58 10.75 -1.37 18.93
C GLN A 58 12.15 -1.88 18.60
N LYS A 59 12.37 -2.44 17.41
CA LYS A 59 13.70 -2.93 16.99
C LYS A 59 14.74 -1.83 16.88
N LEU A 60 14.34 -0.65 16.44
CA LEU A 60 15.22 0.53 16.40
C LEU A 60 15.58 1.00 17.80
N MET A 61 14.61 1.07 18.72
CA MET A 61 14.83 1.43 20.11
C MET A 61 15.72 0.40 20.81
N GLU A 62 15.42 -0.90 20.69
CA GLU A 62 16.25 -1.98 21.21
C GLU A 62 17.69 -1.88 20.71
N LYS A 63 17.89 -1.54 19.43
CA LYS A 63 19.24 -1.36 18.90
C LYS A 63 19.93 -0.15 19.52
N MET A 64 19.23 0.96 19.67
CA MET A 64 19.75 2.18 20.30
C MET A 64 20.14 1.93 21.76
N ASP A 65 19.30 1.22 22.52
CA ASP A 65 19.51 0.90 23.93
C ASP A 65 20.58 -0.19 24.13
N SER A 66 20.75 -1.09 23.16
CA SER A 66 21.80 -2.13 23.20
C SER A 66 23.22 -1.56 23.06
N GLN A 67 23.36 -0.32 22.58
CA GLN A 67 24.66 0.34 22.50
C GLN A 67 25.08 0.76 23.90
N SER A 68 26.20 0.21 24.38
CA SER A 68 26.70 0.63 25.68
C SER A 68 27.19 2.08 25.61
N SER A 69 26.92 2.85 26.68
CA SER A 69 27.44 4.22 26.79
C SER A 69 28.97 4.24 26.64
N GLU A 70 29.64 3.21 27.15
CA GLU A 70 31.09 3.03 27.06
C GLU A 70 31.58 2.85 25.61
N GLU A 71 30.86 2.08 24.76
CA GLU A 71 31.18 1.94 23.34
C GLU A 71 30.97 3.25 22.57
N ILE A 72 29.98 4.05 22.94
CA ILE A 72 29.74 5.38 22.36
C ILE A 72 30.88 6.33 22.76
N GLU A 73 31.25 6.35 24.04
CA GLU A 73 32.35 7.19 24.55
C GLU A 73 33.69 6.80 23.94
N LYS A 74 33.99 5.51 23.83
CA LYS A 74 35.22 5.01 23.20
C LYS A 74 35.34 5.49 21.76
N ARG A 75 34.26 5.40 20.97
CA ARG A 75 34.23 5.91 19.58
C ARG A 75 34.47 7.41 19.51
N ARG A 76 33.84 8.19 20.41
CA ARG A 76 34.06 9.65 20.50
C ARG A 76 35.50 9.97 20.87
N ALA A 77 36.09 9.23 21.80
CA ALA A 77 37.48 9.41 22.22
C ALA A 77 38.46 9.07 21.08
N GLU A 78 38.22 7.98 20.35
CA GLU A 78 38.99 7.61 19.15
C GLU A 78 38.93 8.71 18.10
N GLN A 79 37.74 9.23 17.76
CA GLN A 79 37.60 10.36 16.84
C GLN A 79 38.34 11.61 17.30
N LEU A 80 38.24 11.94 18.60
CA LEU A 80 38.94 13.10 19.16
C LEU A 80 40.46 12.92 19.07
N SER A 81 40.97 11.72 19.35
CA SER A 81 42.40 11.43 19.26
C SER A 81 42.92 11.55 17.82
N LEU A 82 42.15 11.09 16.83
CA LEU A 82 42.48 11.24 15.41
C LEU A 82 42.52 12.73 15.01
N TYR A 83 41.54 13.51 15.45
CA TYR A 83 41.50 14.95 15.21
C TYR A 83 42.71 15.67 15.82
N LEU A 84 43.02 15.39 17.09
CA LEU A 84 44.17 15.99 17.77
C LEU A 84 45.49 15.62 17.08
N ASN A 85 45.64 14.37 16.64
CA ASN A 85 46.80 13.93 15.88
C ASN A 85 46.94 14.67 14.54
N TYR A 86 45.84 14.90 13.82
CA TYR A 86 45.83 15.68 12.59
C TYR A 86 46.23 17.15 12.85
N CYS A 87 45.61 17.80 13.85
CA CYS A 87 45.95 19.17 14.25
C CYS A 87 47.42 19.30 14.67
N ASN A 88 47.95 18.35 15.44
CA ASN A 88 49.36 18.36 15.87
C ASN A 88 50.34 18.19 14.71
N LYS A 89 49.98 17.42 13.67
CA LYS A 89 50.80 17.24 12.46
C LYS A 89 50.77 18.47 11.55
N LYS A 90 49.59 19.07 11.34
CA LYS A 90 49.38 20.19 10.42
C LYS A 90 49.63 21.56 11.07
N GLY A 91 49.65 21.64 12.40
CA GLY A 91 49.83 22.86 13.19
C GLY A 91 48.53 23.67 13.36
N TYR A 92 47.75 23.83 12.28
CA TYR A 92 46.43 24.47 12.30
C TYR A 92 45.48 23.77 11.32
N ALA A 93 44.26 23.48 11.75
CA ALA A 93 43.22 22.88 10.93
C ALA A 93 42.24 23.96 10.43
N ALA A 94 42.58 24.58 9.30
CA ALA A 94 41.65 25.44 8.57
C ALA A 94 40.70 24.58 7.72
N LEU A 95 39.43 24.99 7.60
CA LEU A 95 38.47 24.30 6.75
C LEU A 95 38.79 24.47 5.24
N GLU A 96 39.49 25.54 4.88
CA GLU A 96 39.87 25.87 3.50
C GLU A 96 40.91 24.89 2.92
N ASP A 97 41.82 24.38 3.77
CA ASP A 97 42.88 23.45 3.38
C ASP A 97 42.56 21.99 3.75
N TYR A 98 41.28 21.66 3.90
CA TYR A 98 40.84 20.33 4.32
C TYR A 98 40.93 19.32 3.17
N ASP A 99 41.71 18.25 3.38
CA ASP A 99 41.79 17.11 2.48
C ASP A 99 41.24 15.83 3.18
N PRO A 100 40.15 15.24 2.67
CA PRO A 100 39.58 13.99 3.20
C PRO A 100 40.56 12.81 3.21
N SER A 101 41.59 12.82 2.36
CA SER A 101 42.61 11.77 2.32
C SER A 101 43.60 11.87 3.49
N GLU A 102 43.77 13.06 4.07
CA GLU A 102 44.62 13.29 5.25
C GLU A 102 43.88 12.99 6.56
N TYR A 103 42.62 13.42 6.65
CA TYR A 103 41.75 13.20 7.81
C TYR A 103 40.29 13.24 7.37
N ASP A 104 39.51 12.21 7.68
CA ASP A 104 38.07 12.18 7.45
C ASP A 104 37.29 12.27 8.78
N PRO A 105 36.63 13.39 9.11
CA PRO A 105 35.81 13.53 10.30
C PRO A 105 34.56 12.64 10.23
N PHE A 106 34.19 12.16 9.04
CA PHE A 106 33.06 11.25 8.82
C PHE A 106 33.47 9.78 8.76
N PHE A 107 34.70 9.43 9.16
CA PHE A 107 35.22 8.05 9.18
C PHE A 107 34.25 7.03 9.82
N LEU A 108 33.42 7.44 10.78
CA LEU A 108 32.39 6.57 11.39
C LEU A 108 31.36 6.03 10.39
N LYS A 109 31.23 6.60 9.18
CA LYS A 109 30.46 6.00 8.08
C LYS A 109 30.97 4.61 7.69
N THR A 110 32.24 4.29 7.96
CA THR A 110 32.82 2.97 7.68
C THR A 110 32.32 1.89 8.65
N HIS A 111 31.81 2.27 9.84
CA HIS A 111 31.25 1.36 10.84
C HIS A 111 29.71 1.44 10.89
N THR A 112 29.03 1.60 9.75
CA THR A 112 27.55 1.63 9.68
C THR A 112 26.87 0.38 10.23
N ASP A 113 27.59 -0.73 10.34
CA ASP A 113 27.06 -2.00 10.85
C ASP A 113 26.59 -1.91 12.31
N CYS A 114 27.15 -0.99 13.12
CA CYS A 114 26.69 -0.79 14.49
C CYS A 114 25.27 -0.22 14.58
N TRP A 115 24.76 0.41 13.52
CA TRP A 115 23.41 0.97 13.45
C TRP A 115 22.47 0.18 12.54
N LYS A 116 22.97 -0.87 11.88
CA LYS A 116 22.16 -1.70 10.99
C LYS A 116 21.27 -2.62 11.81
N VAL A 117 19.97 -2.55 11.57
CA VAL A 117 18.96 -3.40 12.21
C VAL A 117 18.49 -4.44 11.19
N SER A 118 18.62 -5.72 11.54
CA SER A 118 18.00 -6.81 10.79
C SER A 118 16.57 -7.01 11.30
N ILE A 119 15.60 -6.81 10.42
CA ILE A 119 14.18 -6.96 10.74
C ILE A 119 13.67 -8.19 9.97
N PRO A 120 12.93 -9.12 10.61
CA PRO A 120 12.27 -10.21 9.90
C PRO A 120 11.24 -9.68 8.90
N ALA A 121 10.77 -10.53 7.99
CA ALA A 121 9.72 -10.15 7.04
C ALA A 121 8.50 -9.60 7.79
N LEU A 122 8.18 -8.33 7.54
CA LEU A 122 7.06 -7.65 8.18
C LEU A 122 5.76 -8.17 7.58
N GLN A 123 4.78 -8.43 8.44
CA GLN A 123 3.48 -8.93 8.01
C GLN A 123 2.61 -7.76 7.55
N ASP A 124 2.89 -7.23 6.35
CA ASP A 124 2.13 -6.10 5.81
C ASP A 124 0.70 -6.55 5.44
N PRO A 125 -0.34 -6.04 6.11
CA PRO A 125 -1.73 -6.39 5.80
C PRO A 125 -2.17 -5.99 4.39
N LEU A 126 -1.49 -5.06 3.72
CA LEU A 126 -1.77 -4.70 2.33
C LEU A 126 -1.24 -5.73 1.34
N LEU A 127 -0.13 -6.41 1.70
CA LEU A 127 0.48 -7.44 0.87
C LEU A 127 -0.10 -8.83 1.15
N GLN A 128 -0.68 -9.06 2.34
CA GLN A 128 -1.27 -10.34 2.72
C GLN A 128 -2.31 -10.87 1.72
N ASP A 129 -3.19 -9.99 1.22
CA ASP A 129 -4.22 -10.41 0.26
C ASP A 129 -3.59 -10.78 -1.09
N ILE A 130 -2.57 -10.03 -1.52
CA ILE A 130 -1.81 -10.29 -2.75
C ILE A 130 -1.05 -11.62 -2.63
N GLU A 131 -0.36 -11.84 -1.52
CA GLU A 131 0.36 -13.08 -1.23
C GLU A 131 -0.59 -14.29 -1.22
N ARG A 132 -1.77 -14.17 -0.59
CA ARG A 132 -2.79 -15.22 -0.61
C ARG A 132 -3.26 -15.53 -2.02
N GLN A 133 -3.57 -14.50 -2.82
CA GLN A 133 -3.96 -14.69 -4.22
C GLN A 133 -2.87 -15.39 -5.03
N PHE A 134 -1.60 -15.02 -4.84
CA PHE A 134 -0.49 -15.69 -5.51
C PHE A 134 -0.35 -17.16 -5.09
N ILE A 135 -0.54 -17.46 -3.80
CA ILE A 135 -0.52 -18.83 -3.29
C ILE A 135 -1.68 -19.63 -3.89
N GLU A 136 -2.90 -19.10 -3.86
CA GLU A 136 -4.09 -19.74 -4.41
C GLU A 136 -3.93 -20.01 -5.91
N MET A 137 -3.49 -19.01 -6.68
CA MET A 137 -3.26 -19.14 -8.11
C MET A 137 -2.14 -20.14 -8.43
N GLY A 138 -1.08 -20.17 -7.60
CA GLY A 138 -0.02 -21.16 -7.70
C GLY A 138 -0.51 -22.59 -7.45
N ILE A 139 -1.42 -22.78 -6.49
CA ILE A 139 -2.05 -24.07 -6.20
C ILE A 139 -2.95 -24.50 -7.37
N ILE A 140 -3.79 -23.60 -7.89
CA ILE A 140 -4.67 -23.88 -9.04
C ILE A 140 -3.84 -24.34 -10.24
N TYR A 141 -2.80 -23.57 -10.59
CA TYR A 141 -1.90 -23.92 -11.69
C TYR A 141 -1.23 -25.28 -11.48
N GLN A 142 -0.80 -25.59 -10.24
CA GLN A 142 -0.22 -26.88 -9.91
C GLN A 142 -1.20 -28.03 -10.10
N CYS A 143 -2.47 -27.85 -9.72
CA CYS A 143 -3.52 -28.85 -9.94
C CYS A 143 -3.79 -29.07 -11.43
N GLU A 144 -3.73 -28.02 -12.24
CA GLU A 144 -3.98 -28.10 -13.69
C GLU A 144 -2.81 -28.71 -14.47
N THR A 145 -1.58 -28.31 -14.15
CA THR A 145 -0.38 -28.66 -14.94
C THR A 145 0.48 -29.76 -14.32
N GLY A 146 0.25 -30.08 -13.04
CA GLY A 146 1.03 -31.05 -12.28
C GLY A 146 2.46 -30.59 -11.95
N ARG A 147 2.81 -29.31 -12.15
CA ARG A 147 4.14 -28.77 -11.88
C ARG A 147 4.09 -27.54 -10.98
N PRO A 148 5.07 -27.36 -10.08
CA PRO A 148 5.18 -26.14 -9.28
C PRO A 148 5.40 -24.93 -10.19
N CYS A 149 4.59 -23.89 -9.95
CA CYS A 149 4.63 -22.64 -10.68
C CYS A 149 5.74 -21.73 -10.13
N SER A 150 6.56 -21.14 -10.99
CA SER A 150 7.55 -20.14 -10.56
C SER A 150 6.90 -18.77 -10.36
N ALA A 151 7.52 -17.93 -9.52
CA ALA A 151 7.03 -16.57 -9.28
C ALA A 151 6.98 -15.70 -10.55
N ARG A 152 7.82 -15.98 -11.55
CA ARG A 152 7.81 -15.27 -12.84
C ARG A 152 6.61 -15.66 -13.68
N GLU A 153 6.34 -16.96 -13.80
CA GLU A 153 5.19 -17.49 -14.55
C GLU A 153 3.86 -17.02 -13.93
N LEU A 154 3.75 -17.00 -12.59
CA LEU A 154 2.58 -16.45 -11.91
C LEU A 154 2.35 -14.97 -12.21
N LYS A 155 3.42 -14.17 -12.25
CA LYS A 155 3.33 -12.75 -12.58
C LYS A 155 2.84 -12.55 -14.01
N GLU A 156 3.36 -13.31 -14.96
CA GLU A 156 2.93 -13.28 -16.36
C GLU A 156 1.45 -13.66 -16.51
N LEU A 157 0.98 -14.70 -15.80
CA LEU A 157 -0.44 -15.08 -15.78
C LEU A 157 -1.34 -13.97 -15.21
N THR A 158 -0.89 -13.30 -14.16
CA THR A 158 -1.62 -12.17 -13.55
C THR A 158 -1.74 -11.00 -14.52
N GLU A 159 -0.66 -10.67 -15.23
CA GLU A 159 -0.63 -9.62 -16.25
C GLU A 159 -1.53 -9.98 -17.45
N LEU A 160 -1.56 -11.25 -17.88
CA LEU A 160 -2.44 -11.70 -18.96
C LEU A 160 -3.93 -11.64 -18.57
N LEU A 161 -4.28 -11.99 -17.33
CA LEU A 161 -5.65 -11.92 -16.82
C LEU A 161 -6.16 -10.47 -16.71
N SER A 162 -5.27 -9.51 -16.46
CA SER A 162 -5.62 -8.08 -16.37
C SER A 162 -5.72 -7.37 -17.73
N LEU A 163 -5.24 -7.99 -18.81
CA LEU A 163 -5.29 -7.45 -20.19
C LEU A 163 -6.54 -7.86 -20.98
N LEU A 164 -7.32 -8.84 -20.51
CA LEU A 164 -8.58 -9.22 -21.16
C LEU A 164 -9.64 -8.14 -20.88
N PRO A 165 -10.48 -7.76 -21.87
CA PRO A 165 -11.48 -6.72 -21.67
C PRO A 165 -12.44 -7.18 -20.58
N LEU A 166 -12.29 -6.59 -19.40
CA LEU A 166 -13.06 -6.92 -18.21
C LEU A 166 -14.52 -6.60 -18.49
N SER A 167 -15.30 -7.65 -18.75
CA SER A 167 -16.75 -7.58 -18.69
C SER A 167 -17.15 -7.10 -17.30
N ARG A 168 -18.37 -6.57 -17.16
CA ARG A 168 -18.97 -6.19 -15.86
C ARG A 168 -19.01 -7.33 -14.82
N GLN A 169 -18.59 -8.54 -15.18
CA GLN A 169 -18.60 -9.76 -14.35
C GLN A 169 -17.58 -9.72 -13.21
N TRP A 170 -16.54 -8.88 -13.29
CA TRP A 170 -15.50 -8.75 -12.26
C TRP A 170 -15.58 -7.44 -11.49
N MET A 171 -16.61 -6.63 -11.74
CA MET A 171 -16.81 -5.36 -11.05
C MET A 171 -17.54 -5.59 -9.74
N ASP A 172 -17.11 -4.88 -8.69
CA ASP A 172 -17.88 -4.81 -7.45
C ASP A 172 -19.28 -4.24 -7.73
N ALA A 173 -20.30 -4.76 -7.05
CA ALA A 173 -21.70 -4.37 -7.26
C ALA A 173 -21.91 -2.85 -7.11
N VAL A 174 -21.10 -2.21 -6.26
CA VAL A 174 -21.12 -0.76 -6.06
C VAL A 174 -20.50 -0.01 -7.24
N GLU A 175 -19.38 -0.50 -7.78
CA GLU A 175 -18.78 0.08 -8.99
C GLU A 175 -19.70 -0.08 -10.19
N TRP A 176 -20.40 -1.22 -10.27
CA TRP A 176 -21.42 -1.46 -11.28
C TRP A 176 -22.52 -0.40 -11.26
N LEU A 177 -23.00 -0.03 -10.06
CA LEU A 177 -24.02 1.01 -9.85
C LEU A 177 -23.51 2.43 -10.12
N LYS A 178 -22.20 2.67 -10.00
CA LYS A 178 -21.58 3.98 -10.27
C LYS A 178 -21.36 4.24 -11.77
N ILE A 179 -21.44 3.23 -12.63
CA ILE A 179 -21.23 3.40 -14.08
C ILE A 179 -22.41 4.18 -14.70
N PRO A 180 -22.14 5.26 -15.45
CA PRO A 180 -23.19 5.96 -16.19
C PRO A 180 -23.95 5.03 -17.15
N PRO A 181 -25.29 5.14 -17.24
CA PRO A 181 -26.10 4.31 -18.12
C PRO A 181 -25.73 4.46 -19.61
N SER A 182 -25.03 5.54 -19.98
CA SER A 182 -24.49 5.78 -21.33
C SER A 182 -23.36 4.84 -21.76
N TYR A 183 -22.81 4.01 -20.87
CA TYR A 183 -21.76 3.04 -21.23
C TYR A 183 -22.24 1.97 -22.24
N ILE A 184 -23.55 1.63 -22.23
CA ILE A 184 -24.14 0.69 -23.20
C ILE A 184 -24.16 1.30 -24.62
N ALA A 185 -24.05 2.64 -24.74
CA ALA A 185 -24.03 3.36 -26.00
C ALA A 185 -22.61 3.71 -26.49
N SER A 186 -21.57 2.98 -26.06
CA SER A 186 -20.24 3.15 -26.64
C SER A 186 -20.23 2.76 -28.12
N GLU A 187 -19.52 3.52 -28.95
CA GLU A 187 -19.48 3.35 -30.42
C GLU A 187 -19.05 1.94 -30.85
N ALA A 188 -18.38 1.18 -29.98
CA ALA A 188 -17.99 -0.22 -30.19
C ALA A 188 -19.18 -1.18 -30.39
N HIS A 189 -20.40 -0.80 -29.99
CA HIS A 189 -21.62 -1.61 -30.18
C HIS A 189 -22.51 -1.14 -31.34
N ARG A 190 -22.20 -0.02 -32.01
CA ARG A 190 -23.00 0.49 -33.15
C ARG A 190 -22.65 -0.15 -34.49
N THR A 191 -21.55 -0.88 -34.57
CA THR A 191 -21.15 -1.61 -35.78
C THR A 191 -21.33 -3.12 -35.57
N LYS A 192 -22.58 -3.58 -35.62
CA LYS A 192 -22.95 -4.94 -36.03
C LYS A 192 -24.30 -4.90 -36.71
#